data_AF-A0A3D0DYN0-F1
#
_entry.id   AF-A0A3D0DYN0-F1
#
_cell.length_a   1.000
_cell.length_b   1.000
_cell.length_c   1.000
_cell.angle_alpha   90.00
_cell.angle_beta   90.00
_cell.angle_gamma   90.00
#
_symmetry.space_group_name_H-M   'P 1'
#
loop_
_entity.id
_entity.type
_entity.pdbx_description
1 polymer ?
#
loop_
_entity_poly.entity_id
_entity_poly.type
_entity_poly.pdbx_seq_one_letter_code
_entity_poly.pdbx_strand_id
1 'polypeptide(L)'
;LLVLLFLAVLLWLPWQARQMEANERQEQLIADTLWVEQTLRFELARSEEALAVLGADLVSKPPTPEQLQARFVQMFKNGHELRRVLWLGADGAVLAHHGLELPPAGLAEVGRQTLEMARLTRAGRYTEPYGASA
;
A
#
# COMPACT_ATOMS: atom_id res chain seq x y z
N LEU A 1 27.09 -47.89 30.95
CA LEU A 1 26.25 -47.68 29.74
C LEU A 1 24.94 -46.97 30.08
N LEU A 2 24.08 -47.55 30.93
CA LEU A 2 22.77 -46.97 31.29
C LEU A 2 22.87 -45.54 31.87
N VAL A 3 23.86 -45.28 32.75
CA VAL A 3 24.06 -43.94 33.33
C VAL A 3 24.47 -42.90 32.27
N LEU A 4 25.30 -43.29 31.30
CA LEU A 4 25.69 -42.40 30.19
C LEU A 4 24.50 -42.12 29.27
N LEU A 5 23.68 -43.13 29.01
CA LEU A 5 22.43 -43.01 28.25
C LEU A 5 21.43 -42.09 28.96
N PHE A 6 21.32 -42.22 30.29
CA PHE A 6 20.47 -41.37 31.12
C PHE A 6 20.92 -39.90 31.10
N LEU A 7 22.22 -39.65 31.24
CA LEU A 7 22.79 -38.30 31.13
C LEU A 7 22.62 -37.71 29.72
N ALA A 8 22.77 -38.52 28.67
CA ALA A 8 22.53 -38.09 27.30
C ALA A 8 21.08 -37.64 27.09
N VAL A 9 20.10 -38.42 27.57
CA VAL A 9 18.67 -38.06 27.48
C VAL A 9 18.33 -36.81 28.30
N LEU A 10 18.90 -36.67 29.51
CA LEU A 10 18.70 -35.48 30.36
C LEU A 10 19.21 -34.18 29.73
N LEU A 11 20.25 -34.26 28.90
CA LEU A 11 20.78 -33.11 28.17
C LEU A 11 20.07 -32.89 26.83
N TRP A 12 19.64 -33.97 26.16
CA TRP A 12 19.00 -33.93 24.85
C TRP A 12 17.57 -33.38 24.91
N LEU A 13 16.75 -33.83 25.86
CA LEU A 13 15.36 -33.39 26.00
C LEU A 13 15.19 -31.88 26.17
N PRO A 14 15.91 -31.18 27.08
CA PRO A 14 15.77 -29.73 27.23
C PRO A 14 16.31 -28.97 26.03
N TRP A 15 17.33 -29.50 25.33
CA TRP A 15 17.82 -28.92 24.09
C TRP A 15 16.77 -29.01 22.97
N GLN A 16 16.13 -30.17 22.83
CA GLN A 16 15.06 -30.41 21.86
C GLN A 16 13.83 -29.54 22.15
N ALA A 17 13.45 -29.38 23.42
CA ALA A 17 12.35 -28.51 23.82
C ALA A 17 12.64 -27.03 23.48
N ARG A 18 13.87 -26.55 23.74
CA ARG A 18 14.29 -25.18 23.37
C ARG A 18 14.29 -24.94 21.86
N GLN A 19 14.64 -25.95 21.06
CA GLN A 19 14.60 -25.86 19.61
C GLN A 19 13.15 -25.75 19.09
N MET A 20 12.20 -26.48 19.69
CA MET A 20 10.79 -26.36 19.33
C MET A 20 10.25 -24.96 19.65
N GLU A 21 10.51 -24.42 20.84
CA GLU A 21 10.07 -23.06 21.19
C GLU A 21 10.68 -21.98 20.29
N ALA A 22 11.95 -22.13 19.90
CA ALA A 22 12.62 -21.19 18.99
C ALA A 22 12.04 -21.25 17.57
N ASN A 23 11.73 -22.46 17.09
CA ASN A 23 11.16 -22.67 15.77
C ASN A 23 9.70 -22.18 15.70
N GLU A 24 8.88 -22.43 16.73
CA GLU A 24 7.52 -21.90 16.84
C GLU A 24 7.49 -20.36 16.86
N ARG A 25 8.44 -19.71 17.55
CA ARG A 25 8.58 -18.25 17.58
C ARG A 25 8.99 -17.67 16.21
N GLN A 26 9.83 -18.38 15.44
CA GLN A 26 10.22 -17.95 14.09
C GLN A 26 9.08 -18.11 13.09
N GLU A 27 8.31 -19.20 13.16
CA GLU A 27 7.15 -19.44 12.30
C GLU A 27 6.05 -18.38 12.52
N GLN A 28 5.83 -17.94 13.77
CA GLN A 28 4.90 -16.85 14.08
C GLN A 28 5.33 -15.51 13.46
N LEU A 29 6.61 -15.13 13.54
CA LEU A 29 7.09 -13.86 12.96
C LEU A 29 7.01 -13.83 11.43
N ILE A 30 7.20 -14.98 10.77
CA ILE A 30 7.03 -15.12 9.32
C ILE A 30 5.54 -14.98 8.94
N ALA A 31 4.65 -15.62 9.70
CA ALA A 31 3.21 -15.53 9.48
C ALA A 31 2.68 -14.09 9.69
N ASP A 32 3.16 -13.40 10.73
CA ASP A 32 2.78 -12.02 11.02
C ASP A 32 3.20 -11.07 9.89
N THR A 33 4.42 -11.23 9.38
CA THR A 33 4.92 -10.41 8.26
C THR A 33 4.15 -10.69 6.97
N LEU A 34 3.89 -11.97 6.68
CA LEU A 34 3.12 -12.37 5.51
C LEU A 34 1.71 -11.79 5.55
N TRP A 35 1.06 -11.81 6.72
CA TRP A 35 -0.28 -11.27 6.87
C TRP A 35 -0.33 -9.76 6.65
N VAL A 36 0.66 -9.02 7.16
CA VAL A 36 0.78 -7.58 6.93
C VAL A 36 0.98 -7.27 5.45
N GLU A 37 1.87 -8.00 4.77
CA GLU A 37 2.10 -7.82 3.34
C GLU A 37 0.83 -8.11 2.52
N GLN A 38 0.14 -9.21 2.82
CA GLN A 38 -1.08 -9.59 2.13
C GLN A 38 -2.18 -8.55 2.33
N THR A 39 -2.36 -8.07 3.56
CA THR A 39 -3.32 -7.01 3.88
C THR A 39 -2.99 -5.73 3.12
N LEU A 40 -1.73 -5.29 3.12
CA LEU A 40 -1.31 -4.08 2.43
C LEU A 40 -1.50 -4.19 0.91
N ARG A 41 -1.12 -5.32 0.31
CA ARG A 41 -1.31 -5.58 -1.13
C ARG A 41 -2.79 -5.54 -1.50
N PHE A 42 -3.66 -6.10 -0.67
CA PHE A 42 -5.10 -6.08 -0.89
C PHE A 42 -5.66 -4.66 -0.86
N GLU A 43 -5.33 -3.87 0.16
CA GLU A 43 -5.80 -2.49 0.28
C GLU A 43 -5.32 -1.62 -0.88
N LEU A 44 -4.05 -1.75 -1.28
CA LEU A 44 -3.50 -1.04 -2.43
C LEU A 44 -4.18 -1.44 -3.74
N ALA A 45 -4.39 -2.74 -3.98
CA ALA A 45 -5.05 -3.22 -5.19
C ALA A 45 -6.51 -2.72 -5.29
N ARG A 46 -7.22 -2.73 -4.16
CA ARG A 46 -8.60 -2.22 -4.07
C ARG A 46 -8.67 -0.73 -4.38
N SER A 47 -7.75 0.06 -3.82
CA SER A 47 -7.64 1.49 -4.11
C SER A 47 -7.26 1.77 -5.56
N GLU A 48 -6.34 0.99 -6.14
CA GLU A 48 -5.96 1.09 -7.55
C GLU A 48 -7.15 0.81 -8.48
N GLU A 49 -7.92 -0.25 -8.21
CA GLU A 49 -9.10 -0.60 -9.00
C GLU A 49 -10.19 0.49 -8.93
N ALA A 50 -10.46 1.03 -7.73
CA ALA A 50 -11.41 2.12 -7.56
C ALA A 50 -11.01 3.38 -8.35
N LEU A 51 -9.71 3.71 -8.37
CA LEU A 51 -9.18 4.83 -9.14
C LEU A 51 -9.23 4.56 -10.65
N ALA A 52 -8.97 3.33 -11.09
CA ALA A 52 -9.06 2.95 -12.51
C ALA A 52 -10.49 3.08 -13.04
N VAL A 53 -11.48 2.60 -12.28
CA VAL A 53 -12.91 2.75 -12.62
C VAL A 53 -13.30 4.23 -12.66
N LEU A 54 -12.89 5.01 -11.66
CA LEU A 54 -13.16 6.45 -11.66
C LEU A 54 -12.53 7.16 -12.88
N GLY A 55 -11.29 6.80 -13.23
CA GLY A 55 -10.60 7.32 -14.42
C GLY A 55 -11.33 6.99 -15.72
N ALA A 56 -11.83 5.76 -15.87
CA ALA A 56 -12.62 5.36 -17.03
C ALA A 56 -13.95 6.12 -17.13
N ASP A 57 -14.62 6.35 -16.00
CA ASP A 57 -15.85 7.13 -15.93
C ASP A 57 -15.61 8.60 -16.31
N LEU A 58 -14.51 9.20 -15.86
CA LEU A 58 -14.12 10.58 -16.22
C LEU A 58 -13.96 10.78 -17.73
N VAL A 59 -13.49 9.77 -18.46
CA VAL A 59 -13.29 9.85 -19.92
C VAL A 59 -14.56 9.51 -20.69
N SER A 60 -15.31 8.48 -20.27
CA SER A 60 -16.47 7.99 -21.00
C SER A 60 -17.71 8.85 -20.82
N LYS A 61 -18.00 9.28 -19.57
CA LYS A 61 -19.13 10.12 -19.22
C LYS A 61 -18.75 10.99 -18.02
N PRO A 62 -18.08 12.13 -18.26
CA PRO A 62 -17.60 12.98 -17.20
C PRO A 62 -18.77 13.40 -16.28
N PRO A 63 -18.70 13.06 -14.97
CA PRO A 63 -19.71 13.46 -14.00
C PRO A 63 -19.70 14.98 -13.80
N THR A 64 -20.79 15.54 -13.27
CA THR A 64 -20.77 16.94 -12.83
C THR A 64 -19.78 17.12 -11.68
N PRO A 65 -19.26 18.34 -11.43
CA PRO A 65 -18.35 18.59 -10.32
C PRO A 65 -18.88 18.10 -8.96
N GLU A 66 -20.18 18.25 -8.70
CA GLU A 66 -20.82 17.79 -7.46
C GLU A 66 -20.85 16.27 -7.35
N GLN A 67 -21.14 15.58 -8.47
CA GLN A 67 -21.13 14.13 -8.54
C GLN A 67 -19.72 13.56 -8.37
N LEU A 68 -18.71 14.22 -8.96
CA LEU A 68 -17.31 13.86 -8.78
C LEU A 68 -16.88 14.03 -7.33
N GLN A 69 -17.24 15.15 -6.71
CA GLN A 69 -16.93 15.42 -5.30
C GLN A 69 -17.59 14.39 -4.37
N ALA A 70 -18.85 14.04 -4.62
CA ALA A 70 -19.55 13.00 -3.86
C ALA A 70 -18.87 11.62 -3.99
N ARG A 71 -18.42 11.28 -5.21
CA ARG A 71 -17.64 10.04 -5.45
C ARG A 71 -16.32 10.04 -4.71
N PHE A 72 -15.58 11.15 -4.69
CA PHE A 72 -14.36 11.26 -3.88
C PHE A 72 -14.63 11.05 -2.40
N VAL A 73 -15.67 11.68 -1.86
CA VAL A 73 -16.07 11.52 -0.45
C VAL A 73 -16.40 10.06 -0.14
N GLN A 74 -17.14 9.37 -1.03
CA GLN A 74 -17.46 7.96 -0.87
C GLN A 74 -16.20 7.08 -0.92
N MET A 75 -15.27 7.38 -1.82
CA MET A 75 -14.01 6.65 -1.94
C MET A 75 -13.17 6.76 -0.66
N PHE A 76 -13.08 7.94 -0.05
CA PHE A 76 -12.35 8.14 1.22
C PHE A 76 -13.07 7.55 2.43
N LYS A 77 -14.40 7.40 2.39
CA LYS A 77 -15.15 6.65 3.40
C LYS A 77 -14.81 5.17 3.36
N ASN A 78 -14.53 4.63 2.18
CA ASN A 78 -14.24 3.22 1.98
C ASN A 78 -12.72 2.92 2.03
N GLY A 79 -11.85 3.88 1.71
CA GLY A 79 -10.40 3.76 1.69
C GLY A 79 -9.75 4.76 2.64
N HIS A 80 -9.63 4.38 3.91
CA HIS A 80 -9.07 5.24 4.96
C HIS A 80 -7.56 5.51 4.79
N GLU A 81 -6.89 4.69 4.00
CA GLU A 81 -5.49 4.82 3.59
C GLU A 81 -5.28 5.93 2.55
N LEU A 82 -6.33 6.35 1.84
CA LEU A 82 -6.26 7.43 0.87
C LEU A 82 -6.10 8.77 1.59
N ARG A 83 -4.99 9.45 1.29
CA ARG A 83 -4.71 10.79 1.87
C ARG A 83 -5.09 11.92 0.94
N ARG A 84 -4.98 11.72 -0.38
CA ARG A 84 -5.24 12.73 -1.41
C ARG A 84 -5.53 12.06 -2.75
N VAL A 85 -6.50 12.59 -3.48
CA VAL A 85 -6.71 12.26 -4.90
C VAL A 85 -6.84 13.56 -5.70
N LEU A 86 -6.16 13.59 -6.85
CA LEU A 86 -6.08 14.73 -7.75
C LEU A 86 -6.50 14.29 -9.15
N TRP A 87 -7.37 15.07 -9.76
CA TRP A 87 -7.61 14.99 -11.20
C TRP A 87 -6.87 16.13 -11.89
N LEU A 88 -5.97 15.77 -12.79
CA LEU A 88 -5.12 16.70 -13.51
C LEU A 88 -5.54 16.78 -14.98
N GLY A 89 -5.62 17.99 -15.52
CA GLY A 89 -5.82 18.26 -16.93
C GLY A 89 -4.59 17.90 -17.77
N ALA A 90 -4.74 17.94 -19.10
CA ALA A 90 -3.64 17.62 -20.03
C ALA A 90 -2.41 18.54 -19.83
N ASP A 91 -2.67 19.79 -19.46
CA ASP A 91 -1.68 20.82 -19.10
C ASP A 91 -1.08 20.66 -17.70
N GLY A 92 -1.60 19.74 -16.88
CA GLY A 92 -1.20 19.56 -15.48
C GLY A 92 -1.95 20.43 -14.48
N ALA A 93 -2.94 21.21 -14.92
CA ALA A 93 -3.80 21.97 -14.01
C ALA A 93 -4.63 21.02 -13.14
N VAL A 94 -4.82 21.36 -11.86
CA VAL A 94 -5.70 20.60 -10.97
C VAL A 94 -7.15 20.94 -11.31
N LEU A 95 -7.86 19.97 -11.90
CA LEU A 95 -9.27 20.09 -12.27
C LEU A 95 -10.19 19.79 -11.08
N ALA A 96 -9.81 18.84 -10.23
CA ALA A 96 -10.51 18.51 -9.01
C ALA A 96 -9.56 17.85 -8.00
N HIS A 97 -9.87 17.98 -6.70
CA HIS A 97 -9.10 17.32 -5.65
C HIS A 97 -9.96 16.98 -4.44
N HIS A 98 -9.52 15.98 -3.67
CA HIS A 98 -10.06 15.68 -2.35
C HIS A 98 -8.96 15.15 -1.42
N GLY A 99 -9.13 15.34 -0.12
CA GLY A 99 -8.14 15.00 0.90
C GLY A 99 -7.20 16.16 1.21
N LEU A 100 -5.95 15.85 1.56
CA LEU A 100 -4.95 16.85 1.96
C LEU A 100 -4.72 17.91 0.88
N GLU A 101 -4.46 19.15 1.27
CA GLU A 101 -4.14 20.25 0.34
C GLU A 101 -2.77 20.07 -0.32
N LEU A 102 -2.67 20.34 -1.63
CA LEU A 102 -1.35 20.38 -2.27
C LEU A 102 -0.47 21.44 -1.61
N PRO A 103 0.84 21.15 -1.45
CA PRO A 103 1.81 22.19 -1.17
C PRO A 103 1.71 23.31 -2.22
N PRO A 104 1.98 24.59 -1.85
CA PRO A 104 1.98 25.70 -2.81
C PRO A 104 2.93 25.49 -4.00
N ALA A 105 4.02 24.75 -3.78
CA ALA A 105 4.99 24.37 -4.81
C ALA A 105 4.48 23.25 -5.76
N GLY A 106 3.28 22.72 -5.53
CA GLY A 106 2.68 21.64 -6.30
C GLY A 106 3.26 20.26 -5.97
N LEU A 107 3.32 19.38 -6.97
CA LEU A 107 3.94 18.06 -6.86
C LEU A 107 5.47 18.18 -6.80
N ALA A 108 6.10 17.39 -5.94
CA ALA A 108 7.56 17.23 -5.93
C ALA A 108 8.10 16.77 -7.29
N GLU A 109 9.38 17.04 -7.58
CA GLU A 109 10.01 16.72 -8.87
C GLU A 109 9.82 15.25 -9.28
N VAL A 110 10.07 14.31 -8.38
CA VAL A 110 9.87 12.87 -8.61
C VAL A 110 8.41 12.54 -8.96
N GLY A 111 7.45 13.21 -8.31
CA GLY A 111 6.03 13.08 -8.61
C GLY A 111 5.67 13.63 -9.99
N ARG A 112 6.28 14.74 -10.41
CA ARG A 112 6.10 15.31 -11.76
C ARG A 112 6.64 14.39 -12.84
N GLN A 113 7.84 13.83 -12.64
CA GLN A 113 8.43 12.86 -13.56
C GLN A 113 7.60 11.58 -13.67
N THR A 114 7.11 11.07 -12.54
CA THR A 114 6.24 9.88 -12.53
C THR A 114 4.92 10.13 -13.27
N LEU A 115 4.32 11.31 -13.07
CA LEU A 115 3.12 11.72 -13.78
C LEU A 115 3.36 11.81 -15.30
N GLU A 116 4.48 12.40 -15.72
CA GLU A 116 4.85 12.49 -17.13
C GLU A 116 5.02 11.09 -17.74
N MET A 117 5.74 10.20 -17.05
CA MET A 117 5.89 8.81 -17.50
C MET A 117 4.55 8.08 -17.57
N ALA A 118 3.68 8.23 -16.56
CA ALA A 118 2.35 7.61 -16.57
C ALA A 118 1.50 8.08 -17.76
N ARG A 119 1.60 9.37 -18.14
CA ARG A 119 0.93 9.92 -19.33
C ARG A 119 1.49 9.32 -20.61
N LEU A 120 2.81 9.24 -20.74
CA LEU A 120 3.48 8.68 -21.92
C LEU A 120 3.15 7.19 -22.11
N THR A 121 3.16 6.42 -21.02
CA THR A 121 2.91 4.97 -21.07
C THR A 121 1.43 4.61 -21.02
N ARG A 122 0.54 5.58 -20.70
CA ARG A 122 -0.90 5.36 -20.43
C ARG A 122 -1.15 4.24 -19.41
N ALA A 123 -0.27 4.14 -18.41
CA ALA A 123 -0.33 3.12 -17.39
C ALA A 123 -0.14 3.77 -16.01
N GLY A 124 -0.88 3.30 -15.01
CA GLY A 124 -0.69 3.70 -13.62
C GLY A 124 0.73 3.43 -13.18
N ARG A 125 1.33 4.36 -12.42
CA ARG A 125 2.69 4.21 -11.89
C ARG A 125 2.73 4.58 -10.43
N TYR A 126 3.38 3.72 -9.65
CA TYR A 126 3.80 4.03 -8.30
C TYR A 126 5.04 4.95 -8.35
N THR A 127 5.09 5.90 -7.44
CA THR A 127 6.25 6.77 -7.20
C THR A 127 6.96 6.34 -5.92
N GLU A 128 8.12 6.91 -5.63
CA GLU A 128 8.76 6.75 -4.32
C GLU A 128 7.80 7.11 -3.17
N PRO A 129 7.91 6.43 -2.01
CA PRO A 129 7.06 6.70 -0.87
C PRO A 129 7.09 8.17 -0.48
N TYR A 130 5.91 8.72 -0.17
CA TYR A 130 5.79 10.11 0.27
C TYR A 130 6.68 10.35 1.51
N GLY A 131 7.68 11.23 1.37
CA GLY A 131 8.62 11.57 2.45
C GLY A 131 9.90 10.73 2.51
N ALA A 132 10.14 9.81 1.57
CA ALA A 132 11.40 9.03 1.53
C ALA A 132 12.65 9.88 1.23
N SER A 133 12.46 11.08 0.67
CA SER A 133 13.53 12.02 0.31
C SER A 133 13.55 13.29 1.18
N ALA A 134 12.85 13.28 2.33
CA ALA A 134 12.82 14.40 3.28
C ALA A 134 13.96 14.32 4.30
#